data_AF-A0A971WMI4-F1
#
_entry.id   AF-A0A971WMI4-F1
#
_cell.length_a   1.000
_cell.length_b   1.000
_cell.length_c   1.000
_cell.angle_alpha   90.00
_cell.angle_beta   90.00
_cell.angle_gamma   90.00
#
_symmetry.space_group_name_H-M   'P 1'
#
loop_
_entity.id
_entity.type
_entity.pdbx_description
1 polymer ?
#
loop_
_entity_poly.entity_id
_entity_poly.type
_entity_poly.pdbx_seq_one_letter_code
_entity_poly.pdbx_strand_id
1 'polypeptide(L)'
;MLENVDEGLARCTVHVRRKNRFVLSDVAGATIKASFQAFGINGKSYESSYTFASLDNGRFEFISPNDGLLIKGSILFEIDLGDSLKDFASVMSEEQTARITSILESKKVSMEYELVSPYDGRQIVLSVTELDELGDILSTPGNASDSAVYLAELLAQDGISVSLIGRDSDDDQAFESQLSSAYPFYDYVISARVGIEASVEDDTGSHILANGSFEFYRRGENAPLFQSGTVRTAASGLDALQAAKEAFRLYADAVRFQIRDCFFFF
;
A
#
# COMPACT_ATOMS: atom_id res chain seq x y z
N MET A 1 9.63 26.68 -11.56
CA MET A 1 10.05 25.29 -11.30
C MET A 1 8.89 24.46 -11.81
N LEU A 2 8.99 23.98 -13.05
CA LEU A 2 7.87 23.37 -13.75
C LEU A 2 7.63 21.99 -13.14
N GLU A 3 6.43 21.79 -12.61
CA GLU A 3 5.89 20.52 -12.15
C GLU A 3 6.03 19.50 -13.28
N ASN A 4 6.72 18.38 -13.01
CA ASN A 4 6.43 17.15 -13.71
C ASN A 4 4.98 16.81 -13.34
N VAL A 5 4.05 17.15 -14.22
CA VAL A 5 2.68 16.69 -14.14
C VAL A 5 2.74 15.19 -14.41
N ASP A 6 2.78 14.41 -13.34
CA ASP A 6 2.71 12.95 -13.45
C ASP A 6 1.30 12.60 -13.94
N GLU A 7 1.17 12.31 -15.25
CA GLU A 7 -0.10 12.11 -15.94
C GLU A 7 -0.84 10.83 -15.49
N GLY A 8 -0.21 10.00 -14.64
CA GLY A 8 -0.77 8.75 -14.12
C GLY A 8 -1.32 8.79 -12.68
N LEU A 9 -1.28 9.94 -12.00
CA LEU A 9 -1.76 10.03 -10.61
C LEU A 9 -3.22 10.45 -10.52
N ALA A 10 -3.95 9.80 -9.62
CA ALA A 10 -5.29 10.19 -9.15
C ALA A 10 -5.42 11.67 -8.89
N ARG A 11 -6.50 12.30 -9.35
CA ARG A 11 -6.80 13.67 -8.95
C ARG A 11 -8.28 13.84 -8.67
N CYS A 12 -8.58 14.46 -7.54
CA CYS A 12 -9.91 14.97 -7.22
C CYS A 12 -9.83 16.49 -7.05
N THR A 13 -10.67 17.22 -7.77
CA THR A 13 -10.79 18.67 -7.56
C THR A 13 -11.91 18.95 -6.56
N VAL A 14 -11.55 19.58 -5.44
CA VAL A 14 -12.53 20.00 -4.43
C VAL A 14 -12.88 21.46 -4.63
N HIS A 15 -14.18 21.77 -4.61
CA HIS A 15 -14.70 23.12 -4.79
C HIS A 15 -15.30 23.67 -3.49
N VAL A 16 -14.72 24.73 -2.95
CA VAL A 16 -15.22 25.44 -1.78
C VAL A 16 -15.93 26.71 -2.20
N ARG A 17 -17.25 26.76 -1.97
CA ARG A 17 -18.10 27.87 -2.40
C ARG A 17 -19.00 28.35 -1.28
N ARG A 18 -19.28 29.65 -1.25
CA ARG A 18 -20.33 30.21 -0.40
C ARG A 18 -21.68 29.80 -0.97
N LYS A 19 -22.53 29.18 -0.15
CA LYS A 19 -23.92 28.90 -0.51
C LYS A 19 -24.73 30.20 -0.44
N ASN A 20 -24.68 31.01 -1.49
CA ASN A 20 -25.53 32.20 -1.63
C ASN A 20 -26.37 32.12 -2.92
N ARG A 21 -27.64 32.56 -2.86
CA ARG A 21 -28.63 32.35 -3.94
C ARG A 21 -28.42 33.24 -5.18
N PHE A 22 -27.56 34.26 -5.12
CA PHE A 22 -27.45 35.29 -6.17
C PHE A 22 -26.06 35.45 -6.77
N VAL A 23 -24.99 35.02 -6.09
CA VAL A 23 -23.61 35.01 -6.62
C VAL A 23 -22.90 33.80 -6.04
N LEU A 24 -22.44 32.88 -6.89
CA LEU A 24 -21.48 31.86 -6.49
C LEU A 24 -20.15 32.57 -6.25
N SER A 25 -19.79 32.72 -4.98
CA SER A 25 -18.47 33.22 -4.59
C SER A 25 -17.64 32.03 -4.18
N ASP A 26 -16.58 31.80 -4.94
CA ASP A 26 -15.49 30.93 -4.54
C ASP A 26 -14.89 31.45 -3.21
N VAL A 27 -14.41 30.53 -2.37
CA VAL A 27 -13.83 30.86 -1.06
C VAL A 27 -12.34 30.57 -1.12
N ALA A 28 -11.52 31.62 -1.10
CA ALA A 28 -10.07 31.51 -1.00
C ALA A 28 -9.63 31.29 0.45
N GLY A 29 -8.57 30.51 0.64
CA GLY A 29 -7.90 30.29 1.94
C GLY A 29 -8.71 29.49 2.95
N ALA A 30 -9.84 28.87 2.55
CA ALA A 30 -10.52 27.93 3.43
C ALA A 30 -9.69 26.67 3.60
N THR A 31 -9.44 26.33 4.87
CA THR A 31 -8.73 25.14 5.30
C THR A 31 -9.68 23.95 5.31
N ILE A 32 -9.34 22.89 4.57
CA ILE A 32 -10.12 21.67 4.43
C ILE A 32 -9.24 20.50 4.84
N LYS A 33 -9.71 19.65 5.72
CA LYS A 33 -9.07 18.39 6.07
C LYS A 33 -9.67 17.26 5.24
N ALA A 34 -8.81 16.47 4.62
CA ALA A 34 -9.15 15.23 3.96
C ALA A 34 -8.71 14.06 4.86
N SER A 35 -9.64 13.21 5.27
CA SER A 35 -9.37 12.01 6.08
C SER A 35 -9.73 10.76 5.29
N PHE A 36 -8.91 9.72 5.40
CA PHE A 36 -9.09 8.45 4.69
C PHE A 36 -8.38 7.30 5.42
N GLN A 37 -8.71 6.06 5.07
CA GLN A 37 -8.01 4.88 5.58
C GLN A 37 -6.83 4.52 4.68
N ALA A 38 -5.72 4.12 5.31
CA ALA A 38 -4.50 3.64 4.66
C ALA A 38 -3.95 2.41 5.38
N PHE A 39 -3.07 1.66 4.74
CA PHE A 39 -2.30 0.55 5.32
C PHE A 39 -0.87 0.98 5.60
N GLY A 40 -0.35 0.57 6.75
CA GLY A 40 1.07 0.69 7.07
C GLY A 40 1.87 -0.46 6.47
N ILE A 41 3.20 -0.32 6.46
CA ILE A 41 4.13 -1.37 6.04
C ILE A 41 4.02 -2.66 6.87
N ASN A 42 3.41 -2.58 8.05
CA ASN A 42 3.13 -3.72 8.93
C ASN A 42 1.78 -4.40 8.65
N GLY A 43 1.14 -4.11 7.50
CA GLY A 43 -0.13 -4.68 7.09
C GLY A 43 -1.36 -4.18 7.87
N LYS A 44 -1.20 -3.25 8.83
CA LYS A 44 -2.33 -2.74 9.63
C LYS A 44 -2.93 -1.47 9.05
N SER A 45 -4.26 -1.41 9.01
CA SER A 45 -4.99 -0.22 8.58
C SER A 45 -4.94 0.87 9.66
N TYR A 46 -4.83 2.12 9.25
CA TYR A 46 -4.88 3.30 10.11
C TYR A 46 -5.63 4.45 9.40
N GLU A 47 -6.10 5.43 10.17
CA GLU A 47 -6.68 6.65 9.64
C GLU A 47 -5.56 7.67 9.38
N SER A 48 -5.50 8.19 8.17
CA SER A 48 -4.58 9.24 7.74
C SER A 48 -5.36 10.49 7.38
N SER A 49 -4.74 11.67 7.56
CA SER A 49 -5.38 12.92 7.18
C SER A 49 -4.38 13.99 6.77
N TYR A 50 -4.78 14.81 5.81
CA TYR A 50 -4.01 15.94 5.30
C TYR A 50 -4.87 17.19 5.21
N THR A 51 -4.26 18.34 5.43
CA THR A 51 -4.93 19.63 5.38
C THR A 51 -4.54 20.39 4.12
N PHE A 52 -5.54 20.93 3.44
CA PHE A 52 -5.41 21.68 2.20
C PHE A 52 -6.01 23.07 2.37
N ALA A 53 -5.45 24.06 1.68
CA ALA A 53 -6.04 25.39 1.57
C ALA A 53 -6.57 25.60 0.16
N SER A 54 -7.80 26.08 0.06
CA SER A 54 -8.38 26.49 -1.22
C SER A 54 -7.65 27.71 -1.79
N LEU A 55 -7.39 27.68 -3.11
CA LEU A 55 -6.77 28.76 -3.86
C LEU A 55 -7.75 29.92 -4.11
N ASP A 56 -7.29 30.99 -4.77
CA ASP A 56 -8.09 32.19 -5.07
C ASP A 56 -9.39 31.90 -5.86
N ASN A 57 -9.41 30.79 -6.61
CA ASN A 57 -10.57 30.31 -7.36
C ASN A 57 -11.47 29.35 -6.55
N GLY A 58 -11.24 29.24 -5.23
CA GLY A 58 -11.97 28.36 -4.32
C GLY A 58 -11.79 26.87 -4.58
N ARG A 59 -10.67 26.47 -5.18
CA ARG A 59 -10.38 25.07 -5.49
C ARG A 59 -9.04 24.63 -4.92
N PHE A 60 -8.92 23.34 -4.71
CA PHE A 60 -7.63 22.68 -4.57
C PHE A 60 -7.71 21.30 -5.21
N GLU A 61 -6.57 20.76 -5.59
CA GLU A 61 -6.46 19.39 -6.06
C GLU A 61 -6.02 18.50 -4.90
N PHE A 62 -6.79 17.44 -4.68
CA PHE A 62 -6.41 16.33 -3.84
C PHE A 62 -5.75 15.27 -4.72
N ILE A 63 -4.47 15.03 -4.45
CA ILE A 63 -3.71 13.88 -4.89
C ILE A 63 -3.38 13.14 -3.60
N SER A 64 -3.66 11.84 -3.50
CA SER A 64 -3.34 11.09 -2.27
C SER A 64 -1.84 11.21 -2.01
N PRO A 65 -1.41 11.83 -0.91
CA PRO A 65 0.01 11.90 -0.57
C PRO A 65 0.48 10.63 0.16
N ASN A 66 -0.38 9.61 0.24
CA ASN A 66 -0.16 8.36 0.95
C ASN A 66 -0.43 7.20 0.00
N ASP A 67 0.64 6.51 -0.38
CA ASP A 67 0.61 5.37 -1.31
C ASP A 67 -0.04 4.13 -0.66
N GLY A 68 -0.14 4.12 0.67
CA GLY A 68 -0.85 3.09 1.43
C GLY A 68 -2.38 3.19 1.38
N LEU A 69 -2.97 4.05 0.56
CA LEU A 69 -4.44 4.19 0.46
C LEU A 69 -5.10 2.82 0.22
N LEU A 70 -6.23 2.53 0.88
CA LEU A 70 -6.97 1.28 0.65
C LEU A 70 -7.36 1.15 -0.83
N ILE A 71 -7.69 -0.06 -1.30
CA ILE A 71 -8.15 -0.23 -2.69
C ILE A 71 -9.53 0.37 -2.86
N LYS A 72 -10.39 0.19 -1.87
CA LYS A 72 -11.73 0.74 -1.87
C LYS A 72 -11.96 1.42 -0.54
N GLY A 73 -12.55 2.60 -0.60
CA GLY A 73 -12.86 3.35 0.61
C GLY A 73 -13.48 4.69 0.28
N SER A 74 -13.43 5.58 1.26
CA SER A 74 -13.94 6.92 1.12
C SER A 74 -12.93 7.95 1.61
N ILE A 75 -12.92 9.10 0.94
CA ILE A 75 -12.21 10.29 1.38
C ILE A 75 -13.25 11.25 1.92
N LEU A 76 -13.10 11.59 3.20
CA LEU A 76 -13.95 12.54 3.90
C LEU A 76 -13.30 13.92 3.87
N PHE A 77 -13.94 14.88 3.19
CA PHE A 77 -13.54 16.28 3.20
C PHE A 77 -14.38 17.04 4.22
N GLU A 78 -13.71 17.69 5.17
CA GLU A 78 -14.35 18.49 6.22
C GLU A 78 -13.69 19.88 6.33
N ILE A 79 -14.49 20.90 6.65
CA ILE A 79 -13.94 22.24 6.93
C ILE A 79 -13.18 22.16 8.24
N ASP A 80 -11.88 22.46 8.19
CA ASP A 80 -11.02 22.46 9.36
C ASP A 80 -10.86 23.89 9.88
N LEU A 81 -11.44 24.13 11.05
CA LEU A 81 -11.30 25.41 11.76
C LEU A 81 -10.10 25.40 12.72
N GLY A 82 -9.32 24.31 12.78
CA GLY A 82 -8.19 24.15 13.67
C GLY A 82 -8.53 24.47 15.13
N ASP A 83 -7.64 25.20 15.80
CA ASP A 83 -7.85 25.67 17.17
C ASP A 83 -8.89 26.79 17.27
N SER A 84 -9.29 27.45 16.16
CA SER A 84 -10.29 28.52 16.21
C SER A 84 -11.64 28.04 16.71
N LEU A 85 -12.00 26.76 16.50
CA LEU A 85 -13.23 26.20 17.09
C LEU A 85 -13.15 26.14 18.62
N LYS A 86 -11.97 25.86 19.20
CA LYS A 86 -11.76 25.88 20.65
C LYS A 86 -11.80 27.31 21.18
N ASP A 87 -11.20 28.25 20.44
CA ASP A 87 -11.26 29.68 20.78
C ASP A 87 -12.70 30.19 20.77
N PHE A 88 -13.50 29.83 19.76
CA PHE A 88 -14.93 30.15 19.72
C PHE A 88 -15.69 29.51 20.88
N ALA A 89 -15.42 28.24 21.18
CA ALA A 89 -16.07 27.56 22.30
C ALA A 89 -15.80 28.23 23.67
N SER A 90 -14.67 28.94 23.81
CA SER A 90 -14.34 29.66 25.05
C SER A 90 -15.12 30.97 25.25
N VAL A 91 -15.70 31.52 24.18
CA VAL A 91 -16.43 32.81 24.20
C VAL A 91 -17.90 32.71 23.79
N MET A 92 -18.33 31.55 23.25
CA MET A 92 -19.70 31.28 22.82
C MET A 92 -20.46 30.44 23.84
N SER A 93 -21.79 30.53 23.83
CA SER A 93 -22.61 29.61 24.63
C SER A 93 -22.51 28.18 24.10
N GLU A 94 -22.78 27.18 24.95
CA GLU A 94 -22.81 25.76 24.55
C GLU A 94 -23.76 25.53 23.36
N GLU A 95 -24.92 26.21 23.35
CA GLU A 95 -25.89 26.13 22.26
C GLU A 95 -25.31 26.66 20.93
N GLN A 96 -24.57 27.77 20.96
CA GLN A 96 -23.93 28.35 19.78
C GLN A 96 -22.81 27.44 19.25
N THR A 97 -21.98 26.91 20.14
CA THR A 97 -20.91 25.96 19.79
C THR A 97 -21.50 24.70 19.17
N ALA A 98 -22.54 24.11 19.78
CA ALA A 98 -23.23 22.94 19.25
C ALA A 98 -23.83 23.20 17.86
N ARG A 99 -24.40 24.40 17.64
CA ARG A 99 -24.95 24.80 16.35
C ARG A 99 -23.87 24.91 15.26
N ILE A 100 -22.73 25.50 15.58
CA ILE A 100 -21.60 25.60 14.63
C ILE A 100 -21.08 24.22 14.29
N THR A 101 -20.83 23.37 15.29
CA THR A 101 -20.39 21.99 15.08
C THR A 101 -21.37 21.22 14.19
N SER A 102 -22.68 21.32 14.46
CA SER A 102 -23.70 20.69 13.62
C SER A 102 -23.71 21.20 12.17
N ILE A 103 -23.48 22.50 11.97
CA ILE A 103 -23.33 23.06 10.63
C ILE A 103 -22.09 22.49 9.94
N LEU A 104 -20.94 22.42 10.61
CA LEU A 104 -19.71 21.85 10.04
C LEU A 104 -19.88 20.39 9.65
N GLU A 105 -20.47 19.57 10.54
CA GLU A 105 -20.81 18.17 10.26
C GLU A 105 -21.73 18.04 9.03
N SER A 106 -22.71 18.92 8.87
CA SER A 106 -23.61 18.93 7.70
C SER A 106 -22.95 19.37 6.39
N LYS A 107 -21.68 19.80 6.41
CA LYS A 107 -20.91 20.24 5.23
C LYS A 107 -19.82 19.25 4.85
N LYS A 108 -19.67 18.16 5.60
CA LYS A 108 -18.77 17.07 5.23
C LYS A 108 -19.19 16.47 3.89
N VAL A 109 -18.21 16.17 3.05
CA VAL A 109 -18.40 15.53 1.76
C VAL A 109 -17.60 14.24 1.77
N SER A 110 -18.28 13.12 1.57
CA SER A 110 -17.64 11.83 1.36
C SER A 110 -17.55 11.56 -0.14
N MET A 111 -16.38 11.14 -0.61
CA MET A 111 -16.17 10.64 -1.95
C MET A 111 -15.71 9.20 -1.86
N GLU A 112 -16.54 8.28 -2.33
CA GLU A 112 -16.15 6.88 -2.49
C GLU A 112 -15.18 6.75 -3.67
N TYR A 113 -14.20 5.87 -3.53
CA TYR A 113 -13.23 5.55 -4.58
C TYR A 113 -12.95 4.05 -4.63
N GLU A 114 -12.43 3.62 -5.77
CA GLU A 114 -11.94 2.27 -6.00
C GLU A 114 -10.72 2.36 -6.93
N LEU A 115 -9.57 1.83 -6.47
CA LEU A 115 -8.35 1.71 -7.24
C LEU A 115 -8.50 0.56 -8.23
N VAL A 116 -8.09 0.78 -9.47
CA VAL A 116 -8.18 -0.23 -10.53
C VAL A 116 -6.78 -0.63 -10.94
N SER A 117 -6.46 -1.92 -10.88
CA SER A 117 -5.19 -2.42 -11.38
C SER A 117 -5.23 -2.53 -12.91
N PRO A 118 -4.20 -2.07 -13.64
CA PRO A 118 -4.09 -2.32 -15.08
C PRO A 118 -3.80 -3.81 -15.38
N TYR A 119 -3.49 -4.60 -14.34
CA TYR A 119 -3.27 -6.03 -14.42
C TYR A 119 -4.51 -6.85 -14.05
N ASP A 120 -5.66 -6.20 -13.82
CA ASP A 120 -6.91 -6.90 -13.56
C ASP A 120 -7.26 -7.86 -14.72
N GLY A 121 -7.75 -9.05 -14.36
CA GLY A 121 -8.04 -10.14 -15.31
C GLY A 121 -6.83 -10.79 -16.00
N ARG A 122 -5.60 -10.40 -15.67
CA ARG A 122 -4.36 -11.00 -16.21
C ARG A 122 -3.91 -12.19 -15.38
N GLN A 123 -3.26 -13.16 -16.02
CA GLN A 123 -2.69 -14.29 -15.29
C GLN A 123 -1.32 -13.90 -14.72
N ILE A 124 -1.27 -13.70 -13.41
CA ILE A 124 -0.05 -13.41 -12.65
C ILE A 124 0.39 -14.68 -11.91
N VAL A 125 1.65 -15.07 -12.08
CA VAL A 125 2.28 -16.15 -11.30
C VAL A 125 3.14 -15.55 -10.20
N LEU A 126 3.01 -16.05 -8.98
CA LEU A 126 3.79 -15.65 -7.82
C LEU A 126 4.72 -16.79 -7.39
N SER A 127 5.99 -16.46 -7.22
CA SER A 127 6.98 -17.31 -6.59
C SER A 127 7.72 -16.55 -5.51
N VAL A 128 7.78 -17.12 -4.30
CA VAL A 128 8.63 -16.63 -3.22
C VAL A 128 9.57 -17.76 -2.83
N THR A 129 10.88 -17.48 -2.86
CA THR A 129 11.93 -18.43 -2.49
C THR A 129 12.47 -18.05 -1.13
N GLU A 130 12.35 -18.95 -0.17
CA GLU A 130 12.91 -18.81 1.17
C GLU A 130 14.23 -19.56 1.23
N LEU A 131 15.27 -18.86 1.68
CA LEU A 131 16.64 -19.36 1.75
C LEU A 131 17.12 -19.41 3.19
N ASP A 132 17.90 -20.43 3.52
CA ASP A 132 18.62 -20.49 4.79
C ASP A 132 19.87 -19.59 4.79
N GLU A 133 20.66 -19.65 5.87
CA GLU A 133 21.91 -18.89 6.03
C GLU A 133 23.01 -19.26 5.03
N LEU A 134 22.93 -20.45 4.43
CA LEU A 134 23.87 -20.96 3.43
C LEU A 134 23.41 -20.66 1.99
N GLY A 135 22.18 -20.18 1.83
CA GLY A 135 21.55 -19.93 0.54
C GLY A 135 20.84 -21.14 -0.04
N ASP A 136 20.57 -22.17 0.76
CA ASP A 136 19.80 -23.34 0.34
C ASP A 136 18.30 -23.06 0.43
N ILE A 137 17.53 -23.57 -0.54
CA ILE A 137 16.07 -23.40 -0.59
C ILE A 137 15.42 -24.20 0.55
N LEU A 138 14.65 -23.50 1.38
CA LEU A 138 13.95 -24.07 2.55
C LEU A 138 12.66 -24.82 2.16
N SER A 139 11.99 -24.40 1.09
CA SER A 139 10.76 -25.04 0.62
C SER A 139 11.03 -26.39 -0.05
N THR A 140 10.08 -27.31 0.06
CA THR A 140 10.11 -28.54 -0.74
C THR A 140 10.03 -28.20 -2.24
N PRO A 141 10.86 -28.80 -3.12
CA PRO A 141 10.80 -28.57 -4.56
C PRO A 141 9.37 -28.72 -5.11
N GLY A 142 8.97 -27.78 -5.96
CA GLY A 142 7.65 -27.70 -6.58
C GLY A 142 6.54 -27.13 -5.69
N ASN A 143 6.76 -27.03 -4.37
CA ASN A 143 5.78 -26.47 -3.45
C ASN A 143 6.06 -25.00 -3.16
N ALA A 144 5.00 -24.19 -3.17
CA ALA A 144 5.09 -22.80 -2.76
C ALA A 144 5.54 -22.68 -1.28
N SER A 145 6.34 -21.67 -0.98
CA SER A 145 6.79 -21.40 0.40
C SER A 145 5.64 -20.86 1.27
N ASP A 146 5.80 -20.89 2.59
CA ASP A 146 4.81 -20.33 3.52
C ASP A 146 4.59 -18.83 3.24
N SER A 147 5.65 -18.09 2.92
CA SER A 147 5.59 -16.67 2.55
C SER A 147 4.92 -16.44 1.21
N ALA A 148 5.07 -17.35 0.24
CA ALA A 148 4.36 -17.27 -1.03
C ALA A 148 2.84 -17.40 -0.81
N VAL A 149 2.42 -18.37 0.00
CA VAL A 149 1.01 -18.57 0.36
C VAL A 149 0.47 -17.34 1.09
N TYR A 150 1.19 -16.86 2.11
CA TYR A 150 0.79 -15.68 2.86
C TYR A 150 0.70 -14.41 1.99
N LEU A 151 1.68 -14.17 1.12
CA LEU A 151 1.64 -13.05 0.19
C LEU A 151 0.48 -13.16 -0.79
N ALA A 152 0.16 -14.37 -1.29
CA ALA A 152 -1.02 -14.56 -2.13
C ALA A 152 -2.33 -14.22 -1.40
N GLU A 153 -2.46 -14.56 -0.12
CA GLU A 153 -3.62 -14.16 0.69
C GLU A 153 -3.71 -12.63 0.85
N LEU A 154 -2.58 -11.96 1.07
CA LEU A 154 -2.51 -10.50 1.15
C LEU A 154 -2.87 -9.83 -0.18
N LEU A 155 -2.37 -10.36 -1.30
CA LEU A 155 -2.70 -9.88 -2.64
C LEU A 155 -4.17 -10.13 -2.99
N ALA A 156 -4.75 -11.25 -2.54
CA ALA A 156 -6.17 -11.54 -2.75
C ALA A 156 -7.09 -10.59 -1.97
N GLN A 157 -6.70 -10.15 -0.77
CA GLN A 157 -7.39 -9.05 -0.06
C GLN A 157 -7.35 -7.75 -0.84
N ASP A 158 -6.32 -7.61 -1.68
CA ASP A 158 -6.12 -6.51 -2.60
C ASP A 158 -6.77 -6.75 -3.98
N GLY A 159 -7.60 -7.79 -4.13
CA GLY A 159 -8.24 -8.12 -5.42
C GLY A 159 -7.28 -8.62 -6.49
N ILE A 160 -5.98 -8.81 -6.18
CA ILE A 160 -4.98 -9.36 -7.09
C ILE A 160 -4.99 -10.88 -6.94
N SER A 161 -5.44 -11.58 -7.98
CA SER A 161 -5.40 -13.04 -8.03
C SER A 161 -4.08 -13.53 -8.63
N VAL A 162 -3.38 -14.40 -7.90
CA VAL A 162 -2.10 -14.99 -8.34
C VAL A 162 -2.16 -16.52 -8.35
N SER A 163 -1.41 -17.13 -9.26
CA SER A 163 -1.13 -18.57 -9.24
C SER A 163 0.22 -18.82 -8.57
N LEU A 164 0.29 -19.76 -7.63
CA LEU A 164 1.51 -20.02 -6.86
C LEU A 164 2.42 -21.05 -7.53
N ILE A 165 3.73 -20.82 -7.51
CA ILE A 165 4.74 -21.79 -7.92
C ILE A 165 5.96 -21.76 -6.99
N GLY A 166 6.38 -22.93 -6.52
CA GLY A 166 7.66 -23.11 -5.81
C GLY A 166 8.81 -23.30 -6.78
N ARG A 167 10.01 -22.80 -6.46
CA ARG A 167 11.21 -23.05 -7.28
C ARG A 167 11.84 -24.39 -6.93
N ASP A 168 12.21 -25.15 -7.95
CA ASP A 168 12.98 -26.39 -7.78
C ASP A 168 14.48 -26.13 -7.59
N SER A 169 14.96 -24.98 -8.09
CA SER A 169 16.36 -24.55 -8.01
C SER A 169 16.48 -23.03 -8.04
N ASP A 170 17.62 -22.53 -7.56
CA ASP A 170 17.95 -21.09 -7.61
C ASP A 170 18.36 -20.62 -9.02
N ASP A 171 18.57 -21.54 -9.96
CA ASP A 171 18.86 -21.24 -11.37
C ASP A 171 17.63 -20.63 -12.07
N ASP A 172 17.82 -19.45 -12.68
CA ASP A 172 16.74 -18.72 -13.36
C ASP A 172 16.32 -19.35 -14.69
N GLN A 173 17.21 -20.02 -15.42
CA GLN A 173 16.84 -20.70 -16.67
C GLN A 173 16.02 -21.96 -16.39
N ALA A 174 16.38 -22.70 -15.34
CA ALA A 174 15.60 -23.83 -14.85
C ALA A 174 14.22 -23.37 -14.38
N PHE A 175 14.15 -22.27 -13.62
CA PHE A 175 12.88 -21.71 -13.17
C PHE A 175 11.99 -21.25 -14.33
N GLU A 176 12.53 -20.58 -15.34
CA GLU A 176 11.75 -20.15 -16.50
C GLU A 176 11.20 -21.36 -17.28
N SER A 177 11.99 -22.44 -17.38
CA SER A 177 11.54 -23.70 -17.99
C SER A 177 10.41 -24.35 -17.20
N GLN A 178 10.51 -24.34 -15.86
CA GLN A 178 9.48 -24.83 -14.95
C GLN A 178 8.20 -24.00 -15.08
N LEU A 179 8.31 -22.67 -15.04
CA LEU A 179 7.22 -21.73 -15.16
C LEU A 179 6.48 -21.89 -16.50
N SER A 180 7.21 -21.91 -17.61
CA SER A 180 6.65 -22.11 -18.96
C SER A 180 5.94 -23.46 -19.12
N SER A 181 6.38 -24.48 -18.39
CA SER A 181 5.76 -25.81 -18.40
C SER A 181 4.48 -25.86 -17.54
N ALA A 182 4.51 -25.28 -16.34
CA ALA A 182 3.38 -25.29 -15.41
C ALA A 182 2.26 -24.32 -15.82
N TYR A 183 2.63 -23.17 -16.40
CA TYR A 183 1.72 -22.09 -16.75
C TYR A 183 1.93 -21.64 -18.21
N PRO A 184 1.50 -22.40 -19.22
CA PRO A 184 1.80 -22.08 -20.61
C PRO A 184 1.21 -20.75 -21.12
N PHE A 185 0.32 -20.09 -20.36
CA PHE A 185 -0.39 -18.87 -20.74
C PHE A 185 -0.27 -17.72 -19.72
N TYR A 186 0.72 -17.73 -18.82
CA TYR A 186 0.92 -16.60 -17.89
C TYR A 186 1.24 -15.29 -18.64
N ASP A 187 0.75 -14.16 -18.13
CA ASP A 187 1.05 -12.82 -18.64
C ASP A 187 2.23 -12.21 -17.89
N TYR A 188 2.24 -12.35 -16.56
CA TYR A 188 3.20 -11.71 -15.66
C TYR A 188 3.69 -12.64 -14.56
N VAL A 189 4.83 -12.29 -13.98
CA VAL A 189 5.46 -13.02 -12.89
C VAL A 189 5.89 -12.03 -11.81
N ILE A 190 5.59 -12.38 -10.56
CA ILE A 190 6.20 -11.80 -9.36
C ILE A 190 7.18 -12.86 -8.84
N SER A 191 8.47 -12.57 -8.89
CA SER A 191 9.52 -13.45 -8.36
C SER A 191 10.21 -12.77 -7.19
N ALA A 192 10.06 -13.34 -6.00
CA ALA A 192 10.63 -12.83 -4.76
C ALA A 192 11.61 -13.83 -4.16
N ARG A 193 12.66 -13.33 -3.52
CA ARG A 193 13.65 -14.13 -2.81
C ARG A 193 13.89 -13.48 -1.45
N VAL A 194 13.92 -14.27 -0.39
CA VAL A 194 14.23 -13.84 0.96
C VAL A 194 15.10 -14.88 1.64
N GLY A 195 16.16 -14.45 2.31
CA GLY A 195 17.09 -15.34 3.00
C GLY A 195 17.51 -14.79 4.36
N ILE A 196 18.00 -15.68 5.22
CA ILE A 196 18.55 -15.30 6.52
C ILE A 196 19.92 -14.65 6.31
N GLU A 197 20.06 -13.37 6.67
CA GLU A 197 21.35 -12.66 6.66
C GLU A 197 22.12 -12.91 7.95
N ALA A 198 21.43 -12.87 9.09
CA ALA A 198 22.04 -13.09 10.39
C ALA A 198 21.06 -13.73 11.38
N SER A 199 21.61 -14.55 12.26
CA SER A 199 20.89 -15.20 13.35
C SER A 199 21.66 -15.00 14.66
N VAL A 200 20.93 -14.62 15.70
CA VAL A 200 21.47 -14.48 17.06
C VAL A 200 20.53 -15.21 18.01
N GLU A 201 21.08 -16.01 18.90
CA GLU A 201 20.33 -16.68 19.96
C GLU A 201 20.80 -16.16 21.32
N ASP A 202 19.85 -15.78 22.17
CA ASP A 202 20.09 -15.29 23.52
C ASP A 202 19.08 -15.85 24.53
N ASP A 203 19.16 -15.40 25.79
CA ASP A 203 18.30 -15.87 26.89
C ASP A 203 16.80 -15.56 26.67
N THR A 204 16.46 -14.70 25.71
CA THR A 204 15.09 -14.29 25.36
C THR A 204 14.53 -15.00 24.13
N GLY A 205 15.38 -15.68 23.37
CA GLY A 205 14.99 -16.49 22.21
C GLY A 205 15.95 -16.35 21.04
N SER A 206 15.45 -16.61 19.83
CA SER A 206 16.19 -16.43 18.59
C SER A 206 15.74 -15.17 17.86
N HIS A 207 16.70 -14.47 17.27
CA HIS A 207 16.53 -13.23 16.53
C HIS A 207 17.10 -13.41 15.12
N ILE A 208 16.26 -13.20 14.11
CA ILE A 208 16.61 -13.36 12.71
C ILE A 208 16.53 -12.00 12.02
N LEU A 209 17.59 -11.67 11.28
CA LEU A 209 17.60 -10.63 10.26
C LEU A 209 17.53 -11.31 8.91
N ALA A 210 16.48 -11.01 8.14
CA ALA A 210 16.28 -11.51 6.79
C ALA A 210 16.42 -10.38 5.78
N ASN A 211 17.02 -10.69 4.64
CA ASN A 211 17.12 -9.79 3.50
C ASN A 211 16.52 -10.45 2.26
N GLY A 212 15.84 -9.63 1.45
CA GLY A 212 15.25 -10.11 0.22
C GLY A 212 15.04 -9.01 -0.82
N SER A 213 14.54 -9.43 -1.96
CA SER A 213 14.12 -8.57 -3.07
C SER A 213 13.07 -9.28 -3.90
N PHE A 214 12.27 -8.50 -4.62
CA PHE A 214 11.36 -9.03 -5.62
C PHE A 214 11.45 -8.28 -6.93
N GLU A 215 11.05 -8.98 -7.97
CA GLU A 215 10.94 -8.49 -9.32
C GLU A 215 9.55 -8.79 -9.84
N PHE A 216 9.01 -7.85 -10.60
CA PHE A 216 7.79 -8.01 -11.36
C PHE A 216 8.12 -7.81 -12.83
N TYR A 217 7.81 -8.81 -13.66
CA TYR A 217 8.13 -8.77 -15.08
C TYR A 217 7.03 -9.38 -15.93
N ARG A 218 7.01 -9.00 -17.20
CA ARG A 218 6.12 -9.57 -18.19
C ARG A 218 6.79 -10.73 -18.89
N ARG A 219 6.01 -11.75 -19.24
CA ARG A 219 6.47 -12.88 -20.05
C ARG A 219 7.19 -12.43 -21.31
N GLY A 220 8.39 -12.98 -21.52
CA GLY A 220 9.19 -12.76 -22.74
C GLY A 220 9.92 -11.42 -22.78
N GLU A 221 9.80 -10.59 -21.75
CA GLU A 221 10.61 -9.39 -21.60
C GLU A 221 11.89 -9.73 -20.81
N ASN A 222 13.03 -9.17 -21.25
CA ASN A 222 14.32 -9.42 -20.62
C ASN A 222 14.60 -8.47 -19.43
N ALA A 223 13.77 -7.46 -19.23
CA ALA A 223 13.93 -6.49 -18.16
C ALA A 223 12.69 -6.51 -17.27
N PRO A 224 12.85 -6.41 -15.94
CA PRO A 224 11.72 -6.31 -15.05
C PRO A 224 10.97 -4.99 -15.27
N LEU A 225 9.64 -5.05 -15.17
CA LEU A 225 8.78 -3.87 -15.11
C LEU A 225 9.02 -3.12 -13.81
N PHE A 226 9.31 -3.85 -12.74
CA PHE A 226 9.70 -3.32 -11.44
C PHE A 226 10.70 -4.25 -10.77
N GLN A 227 11.71 -3.67 -10.12
CA GLN A 227 12.66 -4.38 -9.27
C GLN A 227 12.78 -3.62 -7.96
N SER A 228 12.56 -4.33 -6.85
CA SER A 228 12.69 -3.72 -5.53
C SER A 228 14.16 -3.46 -5.19
N GLY A 229 14.39 -2.49 -4.30
CA GLY A 229 15.61 -2.49 -3.51
C GLY A 229 15.66 -3.68 -2.54
N THR A 230 16.73 -3.75 -1.74
CA THR A 230 16.81 -4.72 -0.65
C THR A 230 15.78 -4.40 0.44
N VAL A 231 14.92 -5.37 0.74
CA VAL A 231 13.99 -5.33 1.87
C VAL A 231 14.65 -6.06 3.03
N ARG A 232 14.76 -5.38 4.17
CA ARG A 232 15.30 -5.95 5.41
C ARG A 232 14.21 -6.09 6.44
N THR A 233 14.07 -7.26 7.03
CA THR A 233 13.12 -7.52 8.11
C THR A 233 13.80 -8.24 9.26
N ALA A 234 13.39 -7.89 10.49
CA ALA A 234 13.92 -8.50 11.69
C ALA A 234 12.77 -8.99 12.55
N ALA A 235 12.89 -10.21 13.06
CA ALA A 235 11.91 -10.80 13.96
C ALA A 235 12.58 -11.64 15.05
N SER A 236 11.82 -11.88 16.10
CA SER A 236 12.22 -12.71 17.23
C SER A 236 11.23 -13.85 17.43
N GLY A 237 11.70 -15.00 17.91
CA GLY A 237 10.88 -16.17 18.20
C GLY A 237 11.46 -17.00 19.34
N LEU A 238 10.70 -17.99 19.81
CA LEU A 238 11.17 -18.91 20.84
C LEU A 238 12.33 -19.79 20.35
N ASP A 239 12.41 -20.01 19.04
CA ASP A 239 13.45 -20.76 18.35
C ASP A 239 13.73 -20.12 16.98
N ALA A 240 14.82 -20.54 16.32
CA ALA A 240 15.25 -19.99 15.03
C ALA A 240 14.21 -20.18 13.92
N LEU A 241 13.46 -21.29 13.94
CA LEU A 241 12.42 -21.56 12.94
C LEU A 241 11.26 -20.58 13.07
N GLN A 242 10.80 -20.32 14.29
CA GLN A 242 9.75 -19.33 14.56
C GLN A 242 10.19 -17.92 14.20
N ALA A 243 11.42 -17.55 14.59
CA ALA A 243 11.99 -16.24 14.26
C ALA A 243 12.11 -16.04 12.73
N ALA A 244 12.57 -17.07 12.00
CA ALA A 244 12.68 -17.02 10.54
C ALA A 244 11.31 -16.92 9.87
N LYS A 245 10.34 -17.74 10.28
CA LYS A 245 8.96 -17.67 9.74
C LYS A 245 8.35 -16.28 9.94
N GLU A 246 8.56 -15.66 11.11
CA GLU A 246 8.05 -14.32 11.37
C GLU A 246 8.81 -13.25 10.55
N ALA A 247 10.13 -13.35 10.40
CA ALA A 247 10.91 -12.43 9.57
C ALA A 247 10.47 -12.49 8.10
N PHE A 248 10.23 -13.69 7.57
CA PHE A 248 9.76 -13.87 6.19
C PHE A 248 8.30 -13.43 6.02
N ARG A 249 7.46 -13.59 7.05
CA ARG A 249 6.10 -13.03 7.07
C ARG A 249 6.12 -11.50 6.97
N LEU A 250 6.96 -10.83 7.76
CA LEU A 250 7.15 -9.39 7.68
C LEU A 250 7.71 -8.95 6.32
N TYR A 251 8.55 -9.79 5.69
CA TYR A 251 9.04 -9.54 4.34
C TYR A 251 7.89 -9.54 3.33
N ALA A 252 6.98 -10.53 3.40
CA ALA A 252 5.79 -10.56 2.57
C ALA A 252 4.88 -9.33 2.76
N ASP A 253 4.69 -8.85 4.00
CA ASP A 253 3.97 -7.59 4.26
C ASP A 253 4.62 -6.39 3.55
N ALA A 254 5.95 -6.28 3.63
CA ALA A 254 6.69 -5.20 2.98
C ALA A 254 6.67 -5.30 1.44
N VAL A 255 6.73 -6.51 0.88
CA VAL A 255 6.61 -6.76 -0.56
C VAL A 255 5.21 -6.42 -1.05
N ARG A 256 4.15 -6.80 -0.33
CA ARG A 256 2.77 -6.40 -0.66
C ARG A 256 2.65 -4.89 -0.80
N PHE A 257 3.22 -4.13 0.13
CA PHE A 257 3.21 -2.66 0.07
C PHE A 257 3.82 -2.15 -1.24
N GLN A 258 5.01 -2.62 -1.61
CA GLN A 258 5.67 -2.21 -2.86
C GLN A 258 4.97 -2.71 -4.13
N ILE A 259 4.32 -3.88 -4.09
CA ILE A 259 3.52 -4.38 -5.21
C ILE A 259 2.37 -3.41 -5.48
N ARG A 260 1.71 -2.88 -4.44
CA ARG A 260 0.60 -1.94 -4.64
C ARG A 260 1.05 -0.67 -5.35
N ASP A 261 2.22 -0.15 -5.01
CA ASP A 261 2.80 1.05 -5.65
C ASP A 261 2.99 0.89 -7.16
N CYS A 262 3.21 -0.34 -7.64
CA CYS A 262 3.35 -0.63 -9.08
C CYS A 262 2.08 -1.22 -9.74
N PHE A 263 1.10 -1.67 -8.95
CA PHE A 263 -0.09 -2.38 -9.43
C PHE A 263 -1.35 -1.54 -9.43
N PHE A 264 -1.42 -0.45 -8.67
CA PHE A 264 -2.62 0.37 -8.59
C PHE A 264 -2.33 1.79 -9.03
N PHE A 265 -3.13 2.23 -9.99
CA PHE A 265 -3.24 3.62 -10.39
C PHE A 265 -4.71 4.02 -10.20
N PHE A 266 -4.97 5.32 -10.16
CA PHE A 266 -6.32 5.87 -10.10
C PHE A 266 -6.77 6.37 -11.47
#